data_AF-A0A7K3RGI4-F1
#
_entry.id   AF-A0A7K3RGI4-F1
#
_cell.length_a   1.000
_cell.length_b   1.000
_cell.length_c   1.000
_cell.angle_alpha   90.00
_cell.angle_beta   90.00
_cell.angle_gamma   90.00
#
_symmetry.space_group_name_H-M   'P 1'
#
loop_
_entity.id
_entity.type
_entity.pdbx_description
1 polymer ?
#
loop_
_entity_poly.entity_id
_entity_poly.type
_entity_poly.pdbx_seq_one_letter_code
_entity_poly.pdbx_strand_id
1 'polypeptide(L)'
;QAATRREGDRLRFVGAATRRIARGIDLDEIVLGLCRASVPTFSDAILVYLRDPLPVGDERPVSPFVLRLRRSDRLRVTDEEGGDA
;
A
#
# COMPACT_ATOMS: atom_id res chain seq x y z
N GLN A 1 11.79 22.54 15.52
CA GLN A 1 10.34 22.54 15.83
C GLN A 1 9.51 21.94 14.68
N ALA A 2 9.63 22.40 13.42
CA ALA A 2 8.91 21.79 12.28
C ALA A 2 9.34 20.34 11.95
N ALA A 3 10.64 20.01 12.10
CA ALA A 3 11.16 18.66 11.87
C ALA A 3 10.60 17.61 12.86
N THR A 4 10.49 17.95 14.14
CA THR A 4 9.94 17.10 15.19
C THR A 4 8.46 16.79 14.96
N ARG A 5 7.71 17.77 14.43
CA ARG A 5 6.31 17.59 14.06
C ARG A 5 6.15 16.64 12.86
N ARG A 6 6.97 16.84 11.81
CA ARG A 6 6.99 15.95 10.64
C ARG A 6 7.37 14.50 11.01
N GLU A 7 8.32 14.33 11.93
CA GLU A 7 8.70 13.00 12.42
C GLU A 7 7.57 12.33 13.19
N GLY A 8 6.88 13.07 14.05
CA GLY A 8 5.67 12.59 14.74
C GLY A 8 4.55 12.20 13.78
N ASP A 9 4.32 12.98 12.72
CA ASP A 9 3.32 12.68 11.69
C ASP A 9 3.68 11.44 10.87
N ARG A 10 4.98 11.26 10.54
CA ARG A 10 5.49 10.05 9.89
C ARG A 10 5.31 8.81 10.76
N LEU A 11 5.68 8.87 12.04
CA LEU A 11 5.52 7.76 12.98
C LEU A 11 4.04 7.37 13.17
N ARG A 12 3.14 8.37 13.22
CA ARG A 12 1.69 8.14 13.27
C ARG A 12 1.17 7.46 12.01
N PHE A 13 1.62 7.93 10.85
CA PHE A 13 1.29 7.29 9.57
C PHE A 13 1.73 5.83 9.55
N VAL A 14 2.98 5.54 9.92
CA VAL A 14 3.51 4.17 9.96
C VAL A 14 2.65 3.28 10.85
N GLY A 15 2.33 3.73 12.06
CA GLY A 15 1.45 2.97 12.96
C GLY A 15 0.05 2.70 12.39
N ALA A 16 -0.53 3.68 11.69
CA ALA A 16 -1.85 3.52 11.06
C ALA A 16 -1.79 2.59 9.83
N ALA A 17 -0.76 2.72 9.00
CA ALA A 17 -0.53 1.89 7.82
C ALA A 17 -0.30 0.43 8.21
N THR A 18 0.59 0.17 9.17
CA THR A 18 0.88 -1.19 9.67
C THR A 18 -0.39 -1.85 10.22
N ARG A 19 -1.20 -1.15 11.01
CA ARG A 19 -2.49 -1.67 11.50
C ARG A 19 -3.52 -1.95 10.40
N ARG A 20 -3.47 -1.24 9.27
CA ARG A 20 -4.37 -1.49 8.14
C ARG A 20 -3.93 -2.75 7.37
N ILE A 21 -2.64 -2.93 7.19
CA ILE A 21 -2.06 -4.08 6.47
C ILE A 21 -2.18 -5.36 7.31
N ALA A 22 -1.83 -5.29 8.60
CA ALA A 22 -1.80 -6.45 9.51
C ALA A 22 -3.18 -7.04 9.85
N ARG A 23 -4.28 -6.37 9.46
CA ARG A 23 -5.65 -6.86 9.68
C ARG A 23 -6.21 -7.68 8.51
N GLY A 24 -5.58 -7.62 7.34
CA GLY A 24 -6.05 -8.37 6.18
C GLY A 24 -5.90 -9.87 6.43
N ILE A 25 -6.97 -10.62 6.19
CA ILE A 25 -7.01 -12.07 6.35
C ILE A 25 -6.52 -12.75 5.07
N ASP A 26 -6.86 -12.17 3.93
CA ASP A 26 -6.44 -12.62 2.62
C ASP A 26 -5.44 -11.66 1.96
N LEU A 27 -4.78 -12.16 0.92
CA LEU A 27 -3.78 -11.41 0.18
C LEU A 27 -4.33 -10.12 -0.43
N ASP A 28 -5.58 -10.12 -0.90
CA ASP A 28 -6.16 -8.98 -1.59
C ASP A 28 -6.50 -7.86 -0.63
N GLU A 29 -6.95 -8.18 0.59
CA GLU A 29 -7.12 -7.23 1.68
C GLU A 29 -5.80 -6.58 2.10
N ILE A 30 -4.73 -7.38 2.24
CA ILE A 30 -3.39 -6.89 2.56
C ILE A 30 -2.89 -5.94 1.47
N VAL A 31 -2.97 -6.36 0.20
CA VAL A 31 -2.54 -5.56 -0.96
C VAL A 31 -3.38 -4.28 -1.10
N LEU A 32 -4.69 -4.35 -0.86
CA LEU A 32 -5.57 -3.19 -0.84
C LEU A 32 -5.20 -2.23 0.31
N GLY A 33 -4.92 -2.77 1.49
CA GLY A 33 -4.46 -2.01 2.65
C GLY A 33 -3.16 -1.23 2.37
N LEU A 34 -2.21 -1.88 1.69
CA LEU A 34 -0.97 -1.26 1.23
C LEU A 34 -1.22 -0.12 0.23
N CYS A 35 -2.07 -0.34 -0.77
CA CYS A 35 -2.39 0.68 -1.78
C CYS A 35 -3.03 1.91 -1.12
N ARG A 36 -4.02 1.70 -0.25
CA ARG A 36 -4.74 2.77 0.46
C ARG A 36 -3.87 3.56 1.44
N ALA A 37 -2.85 2.93 2.01
CA ALA A 37 -1.90 3.62 2.87
C ALA A 37 -0.90 4.45 2.05
N SER A 38 -0.37 3.89 0.95
CA SER A 38 0.77 4.47 0.24
C SER A 38 0.38 5.59 -0.72
N VAL A 39 -0.63 5.35 -1.56
CA VAL A 39 -0.97 6.23 -2.69
C VAL A 39 -1.36 7.64 -2.20
N PRO A 40 -2.36 7.85 -1.32
CA PRO A 40 -2.74 9.21 -0.90
C PRO A 40 -1.67 10.00 -0.15
N THR A 41 -0.61 9.34 0.32
CA THR A 41 0.41 9.97 1.17
C THR A 41 1.71 10.24 0.43
N PHE A 42 2.11 9.37 -0.50
CA PHE A 42 3.46 9.39 -1.07
C PHE A 42 3.52 9.34 -2.60
N SER A 43 2.44 8.95 -3.28
CA SER A 43 2.52 8.73 -4.73
C SER A 43 1.16 8.81 -5.42
N ASP A 44 1.12 9.34 -6.64
CA ASP A 44 -0.13 9.35 -7.39
C ASP A 44 -0.56 7.96 -7.86
N ALA A 45 0.35 7.00 -7.90
CA ALA A 45 0.11 5.62 -8.32
C ALA A 45 0.99 4.61 -7.57
N ILE A 46 0.58 3.33 -7.60
CA ILE A 46 1.35 2.19 -7.10
C ILE A 46 1.14 0.97 -8.01
N LEU A 47 2.21 0.20 -8.21
CA LEU A 47 2.17 -1.12 -8.82
C LEU A 47 2.68 -2.15 -7.82
N VAL A 48 1.86 -3.13 -7.48
CA VAL A 48 2.20 -4.20 -6.53
C VAL A 48 2.48 -5.47 -7.31
N TYR A 49 3.75 -5.87 -7.32
CA TYR A 49 4.18 -7.15 -7.87
C TYR A 49 4.47 -8.13 -6.74
N LEU A 50 3.98 -9.36 -6.88
CA LEU A 50 4.20 -10.43 -5.93
C LEU A 50 4.95 -11.58 -6.58
N ARG A 51 5.68 -12.34 -5.76
CA ARG A 51 6.37 -13.56 -6.21
C ARG A 51 5.35 -14.60 -6.67
N ASP A 52 5.71 -15.30 -7.73
CA ASP A 52 5.05 -16.51 -8.20
C ASP A 52 6.08 -17.64 -8.33
N PRO A 53 5.99 -18.69 -7.48
CA PRO A 53 5.00 -18.87 -6.41
C PRO A 53 5.20 -17.91 -5.23
N LEU A 54 4.13 -17.67 -4.46
CA LEU A 54 4.23 -16.93 -3.20
C LEU A 54 5.07 -17.71 -2.19
N PRO A 55 5.94 -17.03 -1.42
CA PRO A 55 6.66 -17.68 -0.32
C PRO A 55 5.68 -18.18 0.75
N VAL A 56 6.03 -19.29 1.40
CA VAL A 56 5.34 -19.75 2.61
C VAL A 56 6.30 -19.59 3.80
N GLY A 57 5.85 -18.94 4.86
CA GLY A 57 6.68 -18.70 6.06
C GLY A 57 8.01 -18.00 5.76
N ASP A 58 9.10 -18.53 6.32
CA ASP A 58 10.46 -18.00 6.18
C ASP A 58 11.26 -18.61 5.03
N GLU A 59 10.57 -19.25 4.08
CA GLU A 59 11.21 -19.89 2.93
C GLU A 59 12.04 -18.89 2.12
N ARG A 60 13.33 -19.20 1.97
CA ARG A 60 14.22 -18.51 1.05
C ARG A 60 14.00 -19.06 -0.37
N PRO A 61 14.06 -18.21 -1.41
CA PRO A 61 13.89 -18.67 -2.78
C PRO A 61 15.00 -19.66 -3.15
N VAL A 62 14.61 -20.90 -3.51
CA VAL A 62 15.52 -21.96 -3.98
C VAL A 62 15.54 -22.09 -5.50
N SER A 63 14.68 -21.37 -6.22
CA SER A 63 14.56 -21.39 -7.68
C SER A 63 14.30 -19.99 -8.25
N PRO A 64 14.53 -19.78 -9.57
CA PRO A 64 14.11 -18.57 -10.24
C PRO A 64 12.60 -18.40 -10.10
N PHE A 65 12.17 -17.23 -9.62
CA PHE A 65 10.76 -16.86 -9.54
C PHE A 65 10.49 -15.67 -10.44
N VAL A 66 9.23 -15.51 -10.83
CA VAL A 66 8.78 -14.31 -11.53
C VAL A 66 8.00 -13.41 -10.58
N LEU A 67 8.06 -12.11 -10.83
CA LEU A 67 7.22 -11.14 -10.17
C LEU A 67 5.99 -10.90 -11.05
N ARG A 68 4.80 -11.27 -10.57
CA ARG A 68 3.55 -11.03 -11.27
C ARG A 68 2.85 -9.80 -10.71
N LEU A 69 2.36 -8.95 -11.60
CA LEU A 69 1.56 -7.80 -11.22
C LEU A 69 0.27 -8.29 -10.55
N ARG A 70 0.10 -7.99 -9.26
CA ARG A 70 -1.11 -8.31 -8.51
C ARG A 70 -2.12 -7.17 -8.54
N ARG A 71 -1.65 -5.94 -8.43
CA ARG A 71 -2.53 -4.76 -8.41
C ARG A 71 -1.83 -3.52 -8.97
N SER A 72 -2.62 -2.71 -9.66
CA SER A 72 -2.29 -1.33 -10.01
C SER A 72 -3.35 -0.44 -9.37
N ASP A 73 -2.93 0.59 -8.64
CA ASP A 73 -3.84 1.57 -8.07
C ASP A 73 -3.32 2.99 -8.34
N ARG A 74 -4.23 3.94 -8.48
CA ARG A 74 -3.91 5.33 -8.79
C ARG A 74 -4.89 6.23 -8.06
N LEU A 75 -4.44 7.41 -7.64
CA LEU A 75 -5.33 8.47 -7.19
C LEU A 75 -6.39 8.70 -8.25
N ARG A 76 -7.65 8.52 -7.86
CA ARG A 76 -8.77 9.02 -8.64
C ARG A 76 -8.83 10.51 -8.36
N VAL A 77 -8.60 11.31 -9.40
CA VAL A 77 -8.98 12.72 -9.36
C VAL A 77 -10.51 12.69 -9.40
N THR A 78 -11.13 12.80 -8.23
CA THR A 78 -12.57 13.07 -8.17
C THR A 78 -12.74 14.52 -8.60
N ASP A 79 -13.27 14.72 -9.81
CA ASP A 79 -13.83 16.00 -10.25
C ASP A 79 -15.08 16.30 -9.40
N GLU A 80 -14.90 16.63 -8.12
CA GLU A 80 -15.98 17.11 -7.23
C GLU A 80 -16.00 18.65 -7.22
N GLU A 81 -16.22 19.22 -8.40
CA GLU A 81 -16.75 20.58 -8.60
C GLU A 81 -17.81 20.50 -9.70
N GLY A 82 -19.04 20.12 -9.36
CA GLY A 82 -20.11 20.01 -10.37
C GLY A 82 -21.39 19.39 -9.85
N GLY A 83 -21.99 19.97 -8.82
CA GLY A 83 -23.23 19.47 -8.25
C GLY A 83 -23.95 20.47 -7.35
N ASP A 84 -24.10 21.71 -7.82
CA ASP A 84 -25.18 22.59 -7.35
C ASP A 84 -25.94 23.05 -8.60
N ALA A 85 -27.16 22.51 -8.76
CA ALA A 85 -28.15 22.89 -9.75
C ALA A 85 -29.54 22.71 -9.13
#